data_AF-A0A2N9N6T9-F1
#
_entry.id   AF-A0A2N9N6T9-F1
#
_cell.length_a   1.000
_cell.length_b   1.000
_cell.length_c   1.000
_cell.angle_alpha   90.00
_cell.angle_beta   90.00
_cell.angle_gamma   90.00
#
_symmetry.space_group_name_H-M   'P 1'
#
loop_
_entity.id
_entity.type
_entity.pdbx_description
1 polymer ?
#
loop_
_entity_poly.entity_id
_entity_poly.type
_entity_poly.pdbx_seq_one_letter_code
_entity_poly.pdbx_strand_id
1 'polypeptide(L)'
;MLVYPALWLNSLLSKDGTFDLRCIGVVHGALFLAAVWLFAPLLGDERRWARWTMYALVLFVYCDMMYVNSLNAFYMDEPAYLFLLLTVVFYLRMLRWRRRLDALMLVVCAFLLVSAKAQHALLGFWIAFLFFTAAGKFSPLRRKWWYAAGAALMAASLLMTWKARPEDYTAYSLYNVTFEEILPHAKNVDRTLADLGLDDSYRFCIGMKAYLPNSGMDDAAFRQRFMQRLSFGKLAIYYARHPAVAYQTMSDALSESGRQHAFGNFDMSTGYPPSTESRAFAAWSDVKRHFFYHHGAGFLFAFLALTAVFCLLLGLQAKRLPQGAWLGGLCLVGASFMEMATSTLCDSMDITRHSMIFFALFDMTVLGCAYLTIHGVSFALGKLPRFRDPDK
;
A
#
# COMPACT_ATOMS: atom_id res chain seq x y z
N MET A 1 -15.16 -7.73 -1.95
CA MET A 1 -15.78 -8.02 -0.63
C MET A 1 -16.72 -6.91 -0.15
N LEU A 2 -16.36 -5.63 -0.24
CA LEU A 2 -17.22 -4.51 0.22
C LEU A 2 -18.37 -4.14 -0.72
N VAL A 3 -18.39 -4.70 -1.94
CA VAL A 3 -19.48 -4.53 -2.91
C VAL A 3 -20.81 -5.09 -2.41
N TYR A 4 -20.82 -6.24 -1.70
CA TYR A 4 -22.09 -6.82 -1.22
C TYR A 4 -22.80 -5.95 -0.17
N PRO A 5 -22.12 -5.45 0.89
CA PRO A 5 -22.70 -4.44 1.77
C PRO A 5 -23.19 -3.19 1.02
N ALA A 6 -22.44 -2.74 0.01
CA ALA A 6 -22.82 -1.57 -0.78
C ALA A 6 -24.05 -1.82 -1.66
N LEU A 7 -24.18 -3.02 -2.27
CA LEU A 7 -25.36 -3.46 -3.02
C LEU A 7 -26.59 -3.55 -2.10
N TRP A 8 -26.42 -4.05 -0.88
CA TRP A 8 -27.48 -4.08 0.11
C TRP A 8 -27.90 -2.67 0.53
N LEU A 9 -26.97 -1.74 0.73
CA LEU A 9 -27.30 -0.34 1.02
C LEU A 9 -28.00 0.32 -0.18
N ASN A 10 -27.52 0.04 -1.39
CA ASN A 10 -28.11 0.56 -2.62
C ASN A 10 -29.54 0.08 -2.81
N SER A 11 -29.87 -1.17 -2.48
CA SER A 11 -31.25 -1.67 -2.62
C SER A 11 -32.24 -0.99 -1.68
N LEU A 12 -31.76 -0.34 -0.60
CA LEU A 12 -32.58 0.47 0.29
C LEU A 12 -32.80 1.90 -0.26
N LEU A 13 -31.85 2.42 -1.04
CA LEU A 13 -31.81 3.82 -1.46
C LEU A 13 -32.24 4.03 -2.92
N SER A 14 -31.81 3.16 -3.84
CA SER A 14 -32.08 3.23 -5.28
C SER A 14 -33.04 2.11 -5.69
N LYS A 15 -34.24 2.49 -6.16
CA LYS A 15 -35.29 1.57 -6.63
C LYS A 15 -35.38 1.48 -8.15
N ASP A 16 -34.57 2.24 -8.87
CA ASP A 16 -34.55 2.38 -10.32
C ASP A 16 -33.66 1.35 -11.04
N GLY A 17 -33.01 0.45 -10.28
CA GLY A 17 -32.13 -0.58 -10.82
C GLY A 17 -30.72 -0.10 -11.18
N THR A 18 -30.39 1.18 -10.93
CA THR A 18 -29.02 1.70 -11.07
C THR A 18 -28.26 1.59 -9.75
N PHE A 19 -26.93 1.49 -9.82
CA PHE A 19 -26.09 1.51 -8.63
C PHE A 19 -25.54 2.91 -8.38
N ASP A 20 -25.86 3.47 -7.21
CA ASP A 20 -25.33 4.73 -6.75
C ASP A 20 -23.97 4.54 -6.07
N LEU A 21 -22.92 5.11 -6.68
CA LEU A 21 -21.54 5.05 -6.19
C LEU A 21 -21.41 5.57 -4.75
N ARG A 22 -22.27 6.50 -4.32
CA ARG A 22 -22.28 7.02 -2.95
C ARG A 22 -22.54 5.91 -1.92
N CYS A 23 -23.23 4.84 -2.28
CA CYS A 23 -23.46 3.70 -1.39
C CYS A 23 -22.15 3.00 -0.99
N ILE A 24 -21.24 2.77 -1.95
CA ILE A 24 -19.93 2.20 -1.61
C ILE A 24 -19.08 3.22 -0.84
N GLY A 25 -19.20 4.51 -1.19
CA GLY A 25 -18.59 5.61 -0.45
C GLY A 25 -18.99 5.65 1.03
N VAL A 26 -20.26 5.41 1.37
CA VAL A 26 -20.75 5.33 2.76
C VAL A 26 -20.12 4.15 3.50
N VAL A 27 -20.04 2.97 2.86
CA VAL A 27 -19.41 1.78 3.47
C VAL A 27 -17.92 2.01 3.73
N HIS A 28 -17.21 2.53 2.74
CA HIS A 28 -15.79 2.88 2.86
C HIS A 28 -15.55 3.97 3.92
N GLY A 29 -16.36 5.04 3.91
CA GLY A 29 -16.30 6.12 4.89
C GLY A 29 -16.58 5.64 6.31
N ALA A 30 -17.53 4.74 6.52
CA ALA A 30 -17.81 4.16 7.84
C ALA A 30 -16.61 3.37 8.39
N LEU A 31 -15.94 2.57 7.53
CA LEU A 31 -14.72 1.85 7.92
C LEU A 31 -13.56 2.80 8.22
N PHE A 32 -13.40 3.87 7.43
CA PHE A 32 -12.40 4.90 7.67
C PHE A 32 -12.62 5.59 9.03
N LEU A 33 -13.85 6.04 9.30
CA LEU A 33 -14.21 6.66 10.57
C LEU A 33 -14.06 5.68 11.75
N ALA A 34 -14.35 4.40 11.55
CA ALA A 34 -14.09 3.37 12.55
C ALA A 34 -12.59 3.24 12.85
N ALA A 35 -11.72 3.29 11.84
CA ALA A 35 -10.27 3.27 12.04
C ALA A 35 -9.80 4.49 12.86
N VAL A 36 -10.28 5.69 12.54
CA VAL A 36 -9.96 6.92 13.29
C VAL A 36 -10.47 6.85 14.73
N TRP A 37 -11.71 6.41 14.92
CA TRP A 37 -12.31 6.25 16.25
C TRP A 37 -11.57 5.21 17.10
N LEU A 38 -11.19 4.07 16.51
CA LEU A 38 -10.41 3.03 17.18
C LEU A 38 -8.97 3.46 17.47
N PHE A 39 -8.40 4.32 16.63
CA PHE A 39 -7.08 4.92 16.85
C PHE A 39 -7.09 5.90 18.02
N ALA A 40 -8.13 6.72 18.15
CA ALA A 40 -8.12 7.86 19.07
C ALA A 40 -7.71 7.52 20.52
N PRO A 41 -8.22 6.44 21.16
CA PRO A 41 -7.84 6.10 22.54
C PRO A 41 -6.37 5.69 22.68
N LEU A 42 -5.66 5.32 21.60
CA LEU A 42 -4.22 4.97 21.61
C LEU A 42 -3.32 6.12 22.05
N LEU A 43 -3.80 7.37 21.93
CA LEU A 43 -3.09 8.56 22.37
C LEU A 43 -3.56 9.04 23.76
N GLY A 44 -4.38 8.26 24.45
CA GLY A 44 -4.98 8.63 25.74
C GLY A 44 -3.99 8.96 26.85
N ASP A 45 -2.81 8.33 26.86
CA ASP A 45 -1.76 8.55 27.87
C ASP A 45 -0.83 9.72 27.51
N GLU A 46 -0.93 10.25 26.29
CA GLU A 46 -0.12 11.37 25.85
C GLU A 46 -0.57 12.68 26.50
N ARG A 47 0.37 13.63 26.58
CA ARG A 47 0.05 15.00 26.99
C ARG A 47 -1.02 15.59 26.09
N ARG A 48 -1.88 16.44 26.65
CA ARG A 48 -3.02 17.03 25.93
C ARG A 48 -2.61 17.68 24.60
N TRP A 49 -1.53 18.47 24.59
CA TRP A 49 -1.03 19.09 23.36
C TRP A 49 -0.56 18.04 22.34
N ALA A 50 0.26 17.07 22.76
CA ALA A 50 0.79 16.01 21.91
C ALA A 50 -0.33 15.19 21.26
N ARG A 51 -1.35 14.83 22.05
CA ARG A 51 -2.54 14.12 21.60
C ARG A 51 -3.32 14.90 20.55
N TRP A 52 -3.61 16.18 20.80
CA TRP A 52 -4.34 17.02 19.84
C TRP A 52 -3.53 17.29 18.57
N THR A 53 -2.22 17.51 18.69
CA THR A 53 -1.32 17.64 17.54
C THR A 53 -1.38 16.39 16.68
N MET A 54 -1.30 15.20 17.27
CA MET A 54 -1.40 13.95 16.51
C MET A 54 -2.77 13.73 15.88
N TYR A 55 -3.87 14.07 16.56
CA TYR A 55 -5.20 14.03 15.93
C TYR A 55 -5.28 14.98 14.73
N ALA A 56 -4.78 16.21 14.88
CA ALA A 56 -4.75 17.17 13.79
C ALA A 56 -3.91 16.67 12.60
N LEU A 57 -2.73 16.09 12.85
CA LEU A 57 -1.87 15.53 11.79
C LEU A 57 -2.51 14.33 11.08
N VAL A 58 -3.12 13.40 11.83
CA VAL A 58 -3.81 12.24 11.27
C VAL A 58 -4.98 12.67 10.38
N LEU A 59 -5.79 13.64 10.85
CA LEU A 59 -6.90 14.18 10.06
C LEU A 59 -6.39 14.97 8.85
N PHE A 60 -5.35 15.79 9.01
CA PHE A 60 -4.75 16.55 7.92
C PHE A 60 -4.23 15.65 6.80
N VAL A 61 -3.58 14.54 7.14
CA VAL A 61 -3.03 13.59 6.16
C VAL A 61 -4.12 12.72 5.53
N TYR A 62 -5.00 12.10 6.34
CA TYR A 62 -5.94 11.09 5.81
C TYR A 62 -7.31 11.63 5.43
N CYS A 63 -7.67 12.86 5.82
CA CYS A 63 -8.79 13.57 5.21
C CYS A 63 -8.35 14.40 4.00
N ASP A 64 -7.11 14.25 3.55
CA ASP A 64 -6.66 14.81 2.28
C ASP A 64 -7.48 14.22 1.12
N MET A 65 -7.75 15.04 0.12
CA MET A 65 -8.53 14.70 -1.05
C MET A 65 -8.06 13.41 -1.73
N MET A 66 -6.75 13.14 -1.78
CA MET A 66 -6.20 11.92 -2.38
C MET A 66 -6.81 10.64 -1.75
N TYR A 67 -7.03 10.62 -0.44
CA TYR A 67 -7.63 9.47 0.24
C TYR A 67 -9.15 9.50 0.20
N VAL A 68 -9.75 10.66 0.46
CA VAL A 68 -11.20 10.80 0.57
C VAL A 68 -11.88 10.55 -0.77
N ASN A 69 -11.30 11.05 -1.86
CA ASN A 69 -11.85 10.86 -3.21
C ASN A 69 -11.90 9.36 -3.58
N SER A 70 -10.85 8.61 -3.25
CA SER A 70 -10.78 7.18 -3.52
C SER A 70 -11.88 6.40 -2.80
N LEU A 71 -12.33 6.82 -1.61
CA LEU A 71 -13.42 6.12 -0.90
C LEU A 71 -14.69 5.98 -1.74
N ASN A 72 -14.92 6.87 -2.71
CA ASN A 72 -16.05 6.81 -3.63
C ASN A 72 -15.69 6.09 -4.95
N ALA A 73 -14.89 5.03 -4.90
CA ALA A 73 -14.49 4.24 -6.06
C ALA A 73 -14.66 2.73 -5.83
N PHE A 74 -14.71 1.98 -6.94
CA PHE A 74 -14.78 0.52 -6.97
C PHE A 74 -13.43 -0.16 -7.13
N TYR A 75 -12.31 0.58 -7.03
CA TYR A 75 -11.02 -0.08 -7.17
C TYR A 75 -10.78 -1.04 -5.98
N MET A 76 -9.82 -1.94 -6.17
CA MET A 76 -9.47 -2.94 -5.15
C MET A 76 -8.47 -2.36 -4.14
N ASP A 77 -7.86 -1.23 -4.46
CA ASP A 77 -6.85 -0.55 -3.66
C ASP A 77 -7.49 0.18 -2.46
N GLU A 78 -8.75 0.62 -2.55
CA GLU A 78 -9.50 1.26 -1.46
C GLU A 78 -9.81 0.32 -0.29
N PRO A 79 -10.43 -0.86 -0.50
CA PRO A 79 -10.62 -1.80 0.61
C PRO A 79 -9.27 -2.23 1.19
N ALA A 80 -8.23 -2.41 0.36
CA ALA A 80 -6.89 -2.71 0.85
C ALA A 80 -6.37 -1.59 1.77
N TYR A 81 -6.51 -0.32 1.37
CA TYR A 81 -6.13 0.83 2.17
C TYR A 81 -6.84 0.85 3.53
N LEU A 82 -8.16 0.65 3.55
CA LEU A 82 -8.96 0.63 4.77
C LEU A 82 -8.56 -0.52 5.70
N PHE A 83 -8.34 -1.72 5.14
CA PHE A 83 -7.89 -2.87 5.93
C PHE A 83 -6.44 -2.73 6.39
N LEU A 84 -5.59 -2.02 5.66
CA LEU A 84 -4.25 -1.64 6.12
C LEU A 84 -4.33 -0.71 7.34
N LEU A 85 -5.14 0.36 7.28
CA LEU A 85 -5.37 1.26 8.44
C LEU A 85 -5.83 0.46 9.66
N LEU A 86 -6.86 -0.37 9.50
CA LEU A 86 -7.41 -1.18 10.58
C LEU A 86 -6.40 -2.21 11.11
N THR A 87 -5.61 -2.84 10.24
CA THR A 87 -4.52 -3.75 10.63
C THR A 87 -3.53 -3.04 11.54
N VAL A 88 -3.07 -1.85 11.17
CA VAL A 88 -2.14 -1.07 12.00
C VAL A 88 -2.79 -0.64 13.32
N VAL A 89 -4.02 -0.13 13.28
CA VAL A 89 -4.75 0.26 14.49
C VAL A 89 -4.91 -0.91 15.44
N PHE A 90 -5.44 -2.06 14.99
CA PHE A 90 -5.61 -3.23 15.84
C PHE A 90 -4.28 -3.79 16.35
N TYR A 91 -3.21 -3.70 15.56
CA TYR A 91 -1.87 -4.05 16.03
C TYR A 91 -1.43 -3.17 17.20
N LEU A 92 -1.54 -1.84 17.08
CA LEU A 92 -1.20 -0.90 18.15
C LEU A 92 -2.09 -1.08 19.39
N ARG A 93 -3.39 -1.32 19.21
CA ARG A 93 -4.35 -1.60 20.30
C ARG A 93 -4.03 -2.89 21.01
N MET A 94 -3.66 -3.92 20.25
CA MET A 94 -3.20 -5.20 20.80
C MET A 94 -1.91 -5.02 21.61
N LEU A 95 -0.93 -4.24 21.11
CA LEU A 95 0.28 -3.93 21.89
C LEU A 95 -0.05 -3.21 23.20
N ARG A 96 -1.05 -2.31 23.18
CA ARG A 96 -1.41 -1.50 24.34
C ARG A 96 -2.23 -2.25 25.40
N TRP A 97 -3.30 -2.92 24.99
CA TRP A 97 -4.28 -3.49 25.92
C TRP A 97 -4.31 -5.03 25.93
N ARG A 98 -3.62 -5.69 24.99
CA ARG A 98 -3.53 -7.15 24.87
C ARG A 98 -4.89 -7.88 24.86
N ARG A 99 -5.95 -7.20 24.40
CA ARG A 99 -7.31 -7.75 24.33
C ARG A 99 -7.41 -8.80 23.22
N ARG A 100 -8.16 -9.87 23.48
CA ARG A 100 -8.37 -10.95 22.50
C ARG A 100 -9.10 -10.46 21.25
N LEU A 101 -10.05 -9.54 21.43
CA LEU A 101 -10.80 -8.96 20.31
C LEU A 101 -9.88 -8.15 19.38
N ASP A 102 -8.98 -7.34 19.91
CA ASP A 102 -8.03 -6.57 19.08
C ASP A 102 -7.09 -7.53 18.31
N ALA A 103 -6.65 -8.63 18.93
CA ALA A 103 -5.83 -9.64 18.25
C ALA A 103 -6.60 -10.41 17.15
N LEU A 104 -7.86 -10.77 17.41
CA LEU A 104 -8.73 -11.41 16.41
C LEU A 104 -8.98 -10.49 15.23
N MET A 105 -9.33 -9.23 15.50
CA MET A 105 -9.61 -8.26 14.46
C MET A 105 -8.37 -7.87 13.67
N LEU A 106 -7.18 -7.87 14.28
CA LEU A 106 -5.91 -7.75 13.57
C LEU A 106 -5.76 -8.87 12.53
N VAL A 107 -5.98 -10.14 12.92
CA VAL A 107 -5.88 -11.27 11.99
C VAL A 107 -6.91 -11.14 10.88
N VAL A 108 -8.17 -10.85 11.21
CA VAL A 108 -9.24 -10.66 10.21
C VAL A 108 -8.88 -9.55 9.22
N CYS A 109 -8.46 -8.38 9.69
CA CYS A 109 -8.08 -7.26 8.81
C CYS A 109 -6.87 -7.61 7.94
N ALA A 110 -5.89 -8.35 8.46
CA ALA A 110 -4.74 -8.78 7.68
C ALA A 110 -5.13 -9.75 6.54
N PHE A 111 -6.05 -10.68 6.78
CA PHE A 111 -6.59 -11.55 5.73
C PHE A 111 -7.41 -10.77 4.70
N LEU A 112 -8.22 -9.81 5.14
CA LEU A 112 -9.00 -8.96 4.25
C LEU A 112 -8.10 -8.04 3.39
N LEU A 113 -6.99 -7.55 3.94
CA LEU A 113 -5.97 -6.80 3.21
C LEU A 113 -5.32 -7.66 2.11
N VAL A 114 -4.83 -8.86 2.47
CA VAL A 114 -4.15 -9.78 1.53
C VAL A 114 -5.10 -10.28 0.44
N SER A 115 -6.40 -10.39 0.74
CA SER A 115 -7.41 -10.84 -0.22
C SER A 115 -8.07 -9.72 -1.02
N ALA A 116 -7.73 -8.45 -0.76
CA ALA A 116 -8.29 -7.32 -1.48
C ALA A 116 -7.82 -7.27 -2.95
N LYS A 117 -6.52 -7.47 -3.17
CA LYS A 117 -5.89 -7.46 -4.50
C LYS A 117 -4.62 -8.32 -4.47
N ALA A 118 -4.34 -9.07 -5.53
CA ALA A 118 -3.16 -9.95 -5.60
C ALA A 118 -1.82 -9.20 -5.39
N GLN A 119 -1.76 -7.92 -5.77
CA GLN A 119 -0.59 -7.05 -5.53
C GLN A 119 -0.27 -6.93 -4.03
N HIS A 120 -1.30 -6.74 -3.18
CA HIS A 120 -1.13 -6.55 -1.74
C HIS A 120 -0.98 -7.86 -0.96
N ALA A 121 -1.12 -9.01 -1.64
CA ALA A 121 -0.87 -10.30 -1.02
C ALA A 121 0.57 -10.41 -0.47
N LEU A 122 1.51 -9.69 -1.07
CA LEU A 122 2.91 -9.64 -0.65
C LEU A 122 3.09 -9.01 0.74
N LEU A 123 2.15 -8.15 1.18
CA LEU A 123 2.15 -7.60 2.54
C LEU A 123 1.91 -8.67 3.60
N GLY A 124 1.19 -9.74 3.25
CA GLY A 124 0.93 -10.84 4.16
C GLY A 124 2.19 -11.60 4.57
N PHE A 125 3.27 -11.56 3.77
CA PHE A 125 4.58 -12.07 4.17
C PHE A 125 5.18 -11.30 5.35
N TRP A 126 5.12 -9.97 5.31
CA TRP A 126 5.61 -9.10 6.38
C TRP A 126 4.76 -9.22 7.64
N ILE A 127 3.44 -9.30 7.49
CA ILE A 127 2.52 -9.48 8.64
C ILE A 127 2.68 -10.90 9.25
N ALA A 128 2.88 -11.93 8.43
CA ALA A 128 3.16 -13.27 8.92
C ALA A 128 4.50 -13.32 9.68
N PHE A 129 5.54 -12.67 9.14
CA PHE A 129 6.82 -12.51 9.82
C PHE A 129 6.66 -11.78 11.17
N LEU A 130 5.85 -10.72 11.21
CA LEU A 130 5.48 -10.02 12.43
C LEU A 130 4.82 -10.98 13.44
N PHE A 131 3.89 -11.84 13.00
CA PHE A 131 3.23 -12.80 13.89
C PHE A 131 4.20 -13.85 14.42
N PHE A 132 5.07 -14.40 13.58
CA PHE A 132 6.08 -15.39 13.99
C PHE A 132 7.08 -14.81 15.01
N THR A 133 7.56 -13.60 14.77
CA THR A 133 8.56 -12.97 15.64
C THR A 133 7.97 -12.38 16.91
N ALA A 134 6.72 -11.91 16.86
CA ALA A 134 6.01 -11.42 18.03
C ALA A 134 5.47 -12.57 18.90
N ALA A 135 5.23 -13.77 18.35
CA ALA A 135 4.70 -14.93 19.07
C ALA A 135 5.47 -15.26 20.36
N GLY A 136 6.80 -15.12 20.34
CA GLY A 136 7.68 -15.37 21.50
C GLY A 136 7.57 -14.33 22.63
N LYS A 137 6.97 -13.16 22.36
CA LYS A 137 6.77 -12.08 23.32
C LYS A 137 5.41 -12.15 24.03
N PHE A 138 4.60 -13.17 23.73
CA PHE A 138 3.27 -13.37 24.28
C PHE A 138 3.19 -14.67 25.09
N SER A 139 2.14 -14.80 25.92
CA SER A 139 1.95 -15.97 26.78
C SER A 139 1.93 -17.29 25.97
N PRO A 140 2.36 -18.43 26.56
CA PRO A 140 2.60 -19.69 25.82
C PRO A 140 1.34 -20.26 25.14
N LEU A 141 0.15 -20.06 25.71
CA LEU A 141 -1.12 -20.47 25.11
C LEU A 141 -1.50 -19.59 23.89
N ARG A 142 -1.09 -18.31 23.91
CA ARG A 142 -1.27 -17.36 22.80
C ARG A 142 -0.22 -17.56 21.70
N ARG A 143 0.97 -18.07 22.04
CA ARG A 143 2.07 -18.30 21.10
C ARG A 143 1.72 -19.26 19.96
N LYS A 144 1.06 -20.39 20.25
CA LYS A 144 0.63 -21.36 19.21
C LYS A 144 -0.36 -20.73 18.23
N TRP A 145 -1.27 -19.89 18.73
CA TRP A 145 -2.26 -19.21 17.91
C TRP A 145 -1.61 -18.19 16.95
N TRP A 146 -0.60 -17.45 17.40
CA TRP A 146 0.18 -16.56 16.53
C TRP A 146 0.94 -17.29 15.42
N TYR A 147 1.56 -18.43 15.74
CA TYR A 147 2.20 -19.25 14.71
C TYR A 147 1.18 -19.80 13.71
N ALA A 148 0.02 -20.26 14.17
CA ALA A 148 -1.05 -20.73 13.29
C ALA A 148 -1.59 -19.60 12.40
N ALA A 149 -1.87 -18.42 12.96
CA ALA A 149 -2.32 -17.25 12.21
C ALA A 149 -1.27 -16.79 11.18
N GLY A 150 0.01 -16.76 11.57
CA GLY A 150 1.11 -16.40 10.67
C GLY A 150 1.28 -17.42 9.53
N ALA A 151 1.19 -18.72 9.83
CA ALA A 151 1.28 -19.77 8.82
C ALA A 151 0.08 -19.73 7.85
N ALA A 152 -1.12 -19.51 8.37
CA ALA A 152 -2.32 -19.36 7.55
C ALA A 152 -2.26 -18.11 6.67
N LEU A 153 -1.75 -16.98 7.19
CA LEU A 153 -1.59 -15.75 6.42
C LEU A 153 -0.50 -15.89 5.33
N MET A 154 0.62 -16.53 5.66
CA MET A 154 1.67 -16.91 4.72
C MET A 154 1.10 -17.79 3.58
N ALA A 155 0.32 -18.82 3.93
CA ALA A 155 -0.32 -19.70 2.95
C ALA A 155 -1.33 -18.93 2.08
N ALA A 156 -2.17 -18.07 2.68
CA ALA A 156 -3.09 -17.23 1.92
C ALA A 156 -2.38 -16.26 0.98
N SER A 157 -1.24 -15.69 1.41
CA SER A 157 -0.41 -14.80 0.59
C SER A 157 0.18 -15.54 -0.62
N LEU A 158 0.69 -16.76 -0.41
CA LEU A 158 1.17 -17.63 -1.47
C LEU A 158 0.06 -18.01 -2.44
N LEU A 159 -1.10 -18.44 -1.94
CA LEU A 159 -2.25 -18.81 -2.75
C LEU A 159 -2.79 -17.64 -3.56
N MET A 160 -2.89 -16.45 -2.98
CA MET A 160 -3.32 -15.24 -3.69
C MET A 160 -2.33 -14.86 -4.79
N THR A 161 -1.03 -14.92 -4.49
CA THR A 161 0.02 -14.63 -5.47
C THR A 161 0.06 -15.66 -6.60
N TRP A 162 -0.24 -16.94 -6.30
CA TRP A 162 -0.16 -18.03 -7.27
C TRP A 162 -1.43 -18.20 -8.11
N LYS A 163 -2.62 -18.15 -7.49
CA LYS A 163 -3.88 -18.61 -8.09
C LYS A 163 -4.93 -17.52 -8.28
N ALA A 164 -4.87 -16.41 -7.52
CA ALA A 164 -5.90 -15.37 -7.61
C ALA A 164 -5.67 -14.37 -8.76
N ARG A 165 -4.65 -14.58 -9.60
CA ARG A 165 -4.37 -13.75 -10.77
C ARG A 165 -4.98 -14.41 -12.01
N PRO A 166 -5.91 -13.74 -12.72
CA PRO A 166 -6.23 -14.13 -14.09
C PRO A 166 -4.93 -14.18 -14.91
N GLU A 167 -4.69 -15.26 -15.64
CA GLU A 167 -3.46 -15.43 -16.43
C GLU A 167 -3.28 -14.26 -17.42
N ASP A 168 -4.39 -13.80 -18.00
CA ASP A 168 -4.42 -12.64 -18.89
C ASP A 168 -3.93 -11.36 -18.17
N TYR A 169 -4.39 -11.08 -16.95
CA TYR A 169 -3.96 -9.86 -16.23
C TYR A 169 -2.44 -9.83 -16.00
N THR A 170 -1.84 -10.96 -15.61
CA THR A 170 -0.38 -11.05 -15.42
C THR A 170 0.38 -10.86 -16.72
N ALA A 171 -0.11 -11.46 -17.81
CA ALA A 171 0.52 -11.36 -19.11
C ALA A 171 0.51 -9.90 -19.62
N TYR A 172 -0.58 -9.16 -19.40
CA TYR A 172 -0.70 -7.76 -19.80
C TYR A 172 0.26 -6.85 -19.01
N SER A 173 0.34 -6.98 -17.68
CA SER A 173 1.29 -6.19 -16.89
C SER A 173 2.75 -6.48 -17.28
N LEU A 174 3.12 -7.76 -17.45
CA LEU A 174 4.47 -8.12 -17.90
C LEU A 174 4.78 -7.59 -19.31
N TYR A 175 3.80 -7.63 -20.21
CA TYR A 175 3.93 -7.10 -21.56
C TYR A 175 4.22 -5.60 -21.50
N ASN A 176 3.39 -4.81 -20.81
CA ASN A 176 3.55 -3.37 -20.75
C ASN A 176 4.90 -2.98 -20.12
N VAL A 177 5.27 -3.57 -18.98
CA VAL A 177 6.57 -3.28 -18.36
C VAL A 177 7.73 -3.62 -19.30
N THR A 178 7.63 -4.72 -20.04
CA THR A 178 8.71 -5.15 -20.93
C THR A 178 8.83 -4.27 -22.16
N PHE A 179 7.70 -3.99 -22.81
CA PHE A 179 7.67 -3.39 -24.14
C PHE A 179 7.37 -1.90 -24.17
N GLU A 180 6.69 -1.35 -23.16
CA GLU A 180 6.44 0.09 -23.01
C GLU A 180 7.53 0.77 -22.19
N GLU A 181 8.08 0.08 -21.18
CA GLU A 181 9.00 0.69 -20.23
C GLU A 181 10.46 0.25 -20.44
N ILE A 182 10.78 -1.05 -20.42
CA ILE A 182 12.18 -1.51 -20.45
C ILE A 182 12.81 -1.40 -21.84
N LEU A 183 12.21 -2.05 -22.85
CA LEU A 183 12.81 -2.19 -24.17
C LEU A 183 12.95 -0.87 -24.95
N PRO A 184 12.02 0.09 -24.88
CA PRO A 184 12.18 1.39 -25.55
C PRO A 184 13.39 2.19 -25.06
N HIS A 185 13.78 2.01 -23.80
CA HIS A 185 14.91 2.69 -23.19
C HIS A 185 16.22 1.86 -23.23
N ALA A 186 16.20 0.67 -23.86
CA ALA A 186 17.34 -0.22 -23.89
C ALA A 186 18.46 0.30 -24.82
N LYS A 187 19.69 0.36 -24.32
CA LYS A 187 20.88 0.71 -25.13
C LYS A 187 21.21 -0.32 -26.20
N ASN A 188 20.92 -1.59 -25.93
CA ASN A 188 21.08 -2.70 -26.87
C ASN A 188 19.85 -3.61 -26.73
N VAL A 189 18.94 -3.45 -27.69
CA VAL A 189 17.65 -4.15 -27.73
C VAL A 189 17.85 -5.66 -27.81
N ASP A 190 18.75 -6.14 -28.67
CA ASP A 190 18.93 -7.57 -28.92
C ASP A 190 19.46 -8.29 -27.66
N ARG A 191 20.40 -7.66 -26.96
CA ARG A 191 20.90 -8.17 -25.68
C ARG A 191 19.81 -8.13 -24.60
N THR A 192 18.99 -7.08 -24.57
CA THR A 192 17.94 -6.93 -23.57
C THR A 192 16.81 -7.94 -23.78
N LEU A 193 16.42 -8.21 -25.03
CA LEU A 193 15.50 -9.30 -25.36
C LEU A 193 16.05 -10.64 -24.86
N ALA A 194 17.32 -10.95 -25.16
CA ALA A 194 17.97 -12.19 -24.73
C ALA A 194 18.04 -12.31 -23.19
N ASP A 195 18.41 -11.23 -22.50
CA ASP A 195 18.49 -11.19 -21.02
C ASP A 195 17.11 -11.38 -20.36
N LEU A 196 16.02 -10.96 -21.03
CA LEU A 196 14.63 -11.20 -20.62
C LEU A 196 14.09 -12.57 -21.07
N GLY A 197 14.86 -13.35 -21.84
CA GLY A 197 14.45 -14.66 -22.35
C GLY A 197 13.51 -14.61 -23.56
N LEU A 198 13.44 -13.44 -24.22
CA LEU A 198 12.68 -13.18 -25.44
C LEU A 198 13.58 -13.29 -26.67
N ASP A 199 12.96 -13.54 -27.83
CA ASP A 199 13.63 -13.62 -29.13
C ASP A 199 13.12 -12.50 -30.07
N ASP A 200 13.69 -12.43 -31.27
CA ASP A 200 13.40 -11.36 -32.24
C ASP A 200 11.92 -11.32 -32.69
N SER A 201 11.16 -12.41 -32.50
CA SER A 201 9.73 -12.43 -32.80
C SER A 201 8.91 -11.47 -31.94
N TYR A 202 9.46 -10.96 -30.83
CA TYR A 202 8.81 -9.97 -29.96
C TYR A 202 9.19 -8.52 -30.30
N ARG A 203 10.07 -8.29 -31.27
CA ARG A 203 10.58 -6.95 -31.58
C ARG A 203 9.48 -5.98 -32.04
N PHE A 204 8.43 -6.50 -32.71
CA PHE A 204 7.28 -5.69 -33.13
C PHE A 204 6.48 -5.11 -31.96
N CYS A 205 6.60 -5.69 -30.76
CA CYS A 205 5.89 -5.24 -29.56
C CYS A 205 6.51 -3.98 -28.95
N ILE A 206 7.76 -3.63 -29.26
CA ILE A 206 8.48 -2.53 -28.61
C ILE A 206 7.75 -1.20 -28.86
N GLY A 207 7.39 -0.52 -27.78
CA GLY A 207 6.59 0.71 -27.79
C GLY A 207 5.07 0.50 -27.90
N MET A 208 4.61 -0.76 -27.96
CA MET A 208 3.18 -1.11 -27.99
C MET A 208 2.65 -1.36 -26.59
N LYS A 209 1.36 -1.09 -26.39
CA LYS A 209 0.63 -1.43 -25.16
C LYS A 209 -0.20 -2.70 -25.37
N ALA A 210 -0.32 -3.53 -24.35
CA ALA A 210 -1.03 -4.80 -24.41
C ALA A 210 -2.49 -4.65 -24.86
N TYR A 211 -3.15 -3.55 -24.49
CA TYR A 211 -4.55 -3.27 -24.82
C TYR A 211 -4.78 -2.65 -26.21
N LEU A 212 -3.71 -2.33 -26.96
CA LEU A 212 -3.85 -1.78 -28.30
C LEU A 212 -4.07 -2.88 -29.34
N PRO A 213 -4.83 -2.61 -30.42
CA PRO A 213 -4.94 -3.52 -31.55
C PRO A 213 -3.56 -3.89 -32.09
N ASN A 214 -3.40 -5.15 -32.50
CA ASN A 214 -2.15 -5.71 -33.04
C ASN A 214 -1.00 -5.88 -32.03
N SER A 215 -1.26 -5.77 -30.71
CA SER A 215 -0.26 -6.09 -29.68
C SER A 215 0.12 -7.58 -29.63
N GLY A 216 -0.68 -8.44 -30.27
CA GLY A 216 -0.60 -9.90 -30.16
C GLY A 216 -1.30 -10.45 -28.90
N MET A 217 -1.66 -9.59 -27.95
CA MET A 217 -2.24 -10.02 -26.67
C MET A 217 -3.69 -10.48 -26.77
N ASP A 218 -4.38 -10.25 -27.90
CA ASP A 218 -5.70 -10.85 -28.17
C ASP A 218 -5.59 -12.35 -28.51
N ASP A 219 -4.46 -12.80 -29.05
CA ASP A 219 -4.20 -14.21 -29.37
C ASP A 219 -3.76 -15.01 -28.13
N ALA A 220 -4.56 -16.00 -27.75
CA ALA A 220 -4.26 -16.88 -26.62
C ALA A 220 -2.95 -17.67 -26.81
N ALA A 221 -2.62 -18.07 -28.04
CA ALA A 221 -1.38 -18.81 -28.30
C ALA A 221 -0.14 -17.92 -28.13
N PHE A 222 -0.21 -16.66 -28.58
CA PHE A 222 0.83 -15.68 -28.29
C PHE A 222 1.00 -15.44 -26.79
N ARG A 223 -0.10 -15.19 -26.04
CA ARG A 223 -0.05 -15.00 -24.59
C ARG A 223 0.61 -16.18 -23.86
N GLN A 224 0.25 -17.40 -24.23
CA GLN A 224 0.82 -18.61 -23.62
C GLN A 224 2.32 -18.73 -23.90
N ARG A 225 2.77 -18.51 -25.14
CA ARG A 225 4.20 -18.52 -25.50
C ARG A 225 4.98 -17.43 -24.76
N PHE A 226 4.42 -16.23 -24.64
CA PHE A 226 5.02 -15.13 -23.91
C PHE A 226 5.20 -15.48 -22.42
N MET A 227 4.15 -16.00 -21.78
CA MET A 227 4.16 -16.39 -20.37
C MET A 227 5.05 -17.60 -20.04
N GLN A 228 5.40 -18.43 -21.03
CA GLN A 228 6.42 -19.47 -20.86
C GLN A 228 7.84 -18.89 -20.82
N ARG A 229 8.07 -17.79 -21.55
CA ARG A 229 9.39 -17.15 -21.67
C ARG A 229 9.68 -16.18 -20.55
N LEU A 230 8.70 -15.37 -20.14
CA LEU A 230 8.87 -14.32 -19.15
C LEU A 230 7.94 -14.50 -17.94
N SER A 231 8.43 -14.14 -16.76
CA SER A 231 7.66 -14.12 -15.51
C SER A 231 8.18 -13.02 -14.59
N PHE A 232 7.39 -12.61 -13.59
CA PHE A 232 7.86 -11.62 -12.61
C PHE A 232 9.12 -12.06 -11.86
N GLY A 233 9.33 -13.37 -11.66
CA GLY A 233 10.57 -13.89 -11.07
C GLY A 233 11.78 -13.68 -11.98
N LYS A 234 11.65 -13.95 -13.29
CA LYS A 234 12.70 -13.67 -14.27
C LYS A 234 12.95 -12.16 -14.40
N LEU A 235 11.90 -11.35 -14.39
CA LEU A 235 11.98 -9.90 -14.40
C LEU A 235 12.72 -9.35 -13.15
N ALA A 236 12.42 -9.89 -11.96
CA ALA A 236 13.13 -9.52 -10.73
C ALA A 236 14.63 -9.88 -10.80
N ILE A 237 14.97 -11.06 -11.35
CA ILE A 237 16.37 -11.45 -11.59
C ILE A 237 17.03 -10.51 -12.61
N TYR A 238 16.32 -10.11 -13.67
CA TYR A 238 16.81 -9.14 -14.65
C TYR A 238 17.14 -7.81 -13.95
N TYR A 239 16.21 -7.23 -13.19
CA TYR A 239 16.48 -6.00 -12.44
C TYR A 239 17.66 -6.13 -11.46
N ALA A 240 17.81 -7.28 -10.78
CA ALA A 240 18.94 -7.53 -9.90
C ALA A 240 20.30 -7.59 -10.63
N ARG A 241 20.32 -8.05 -11.89
CA ARG A 241 21.51 -8.07 -12.75
C ARG A 241 21.77 -6.72 -13.43
N HIS A 242 20.73 -5.90 -13.57
CA HIS A 242 20.77 -4.60 -14.24
C HIS A 242 20.26 -3.48 -13.30
N PRO A 243 20.96 -3.19 -12.19
CA PRO A 243 20.48 -2.26 -11.16
C PRO A 243 20.26 -0.83 -11.67
N ALA A 244 20.99 -0.41 -12.71
CA ALA A 244 20.78 0.87 -13.36
C ALA A 244 19.39 0.95 -14.05
N VAL A 245 18.94 -0.14 -14.67
CA VAL A 245 17.61 -0.22 -15.30
C VAL A 245 16.53 -0.23 -14.22
N ALA A 246 16.74 -0.97 -13.13
CA ALA A 246 15.82 -0.99 -11.98
C ALA A 246 15.66 0.40 -11.36
N TYR A 247 16.77 1.11 -11.16
CA TYR A 247 16.77 2.48 -10.65
C TYR A 247 16.03 3.44 -11.59
N GLN A 248 16.30 3.38 -12.89
CA GLN A 248 15.65 4.24 -13.87
C GLN A 248 14.15 3.99 -13.92
N THR A 249 13.73 2.73 -14.06
CA THR A 249 12.31 2.34 -14.07
C THR A 249 11.58 2.81 -12.81
N MET A 250 12.19 2.59 -11.64
CA MET A 250 11.62 3.05 -10.37
C MET A 250 11.55 4.57 -10.27
N SER A 251 12.60 5.27 -10.72
CA SER A 251 12.62 6.73 -10.74
C SER A 251 11.53 7.26 -11.65
N ASP A 252 11.38 6.74 -12.87
CA ASP A 252 10.39 7.21 -13.83
C ASP A 252 8.96 6.96 -13.32
N ALA A 253 8.71 5.77 -12.77
CA ALA A 253 7.45 5.45 -12.10
C ALA A 253 7.14 6.37 -10.90
N LEU A 254 8.11 6.63 -10.03
CA LEU A 254 7.95 7.56 -8.89
C LEU A 254 7.77 9.01 -9.34
N SER A 255 8.35 9.38 -10.48
CA SER A 255 8.22 10.69 -11.10
C SER A 255 6.76 10.98 -11.44
N GLU A 256 6.06 10.01 -12.03
CA GLU A 256 4.63 10.11 -12.35
C GLU A 256 3.75 9.89 -11.12
N SER A 257 4.08 8.92 -10.26
CA SER A 257 3.32 8.66 -9.04
C SER A 257 3.38 9.83 -8.04
N GLY A 258 4.44 10.65 -8.13
CA GLY A 258 4.57 11.93 -7.44
C GLY A 258 3.36 12.86 -7.65
N ARG A 259 2.54 12.66 -8.69
CA ARG A 259 1.27 13.38 -8.89
C ARG A 259 0.26 13.18 -7.74
N GLN A 260 0.37 12.08 -6.99
CA GLN A 260 -0.47 11.66 -5.84
C GLN A 260 -1.92 11.30 -6.19
N HIS A 261 -2.58 12.09 -7.03
CA HIS A 261 -3.91 11.77 -7.56
C HIS A 261 -3.93 12.04 -9.07
N ALA A 262 -4.46 11.09 -9.80
CA ALA A 262 -4.76 11.23 -11.21
C ALA A 262 -6.28 11.10 -11.37
N PHE A 263 -6.81 11.68 -12.44
CA PHE A 263 -8.21 11.66 -12.85
C PHE A 263 -9.09 12.76 -12.27
N GLY A 264 -9.94 13.31 -13.14
CA GLY A 264 -10.95 14.28 -12.75
C GLY A 264 -12.01 13.66 -11.87
N ASN A 265 -12.52 14.43 -10.92
CA ASN A 265 -13.44 13.94 -9.89
C ASN A 265 -14.75 14.73 -9.81
N PHE A 266 -15.06 15.48 -10.87
CA PHE A 266 -16.36 16.10 -11.05
C PHE A 266 -17.26 15.23 -11.93
N ASP A 267 -18.54 15.18 -11.58
CA ASP A 267 -19.57 14.54 -12.40
C ASP A 267 -19.75 15.30 -13.73
N MET A 268 -20.02 14.58 -14.82
CA MET A 268 -20.21 15.19 -16.15
C MET A 268 -21.31 16.26 -16.17
N SER A 269 -22.35 16.11 -15.34
CA SER A 269 -23.46 17.08 -15.23
C SER A 269 -23.04 18.43 -14.67
N THR A 270 -21.89 18.53 -14.00
CA THR A 270 -21.39 19.80 -13.45
C THR A 270 -20.87 20.76 -14.51
N GLY A 271 -20.68 20.28 -15.76
CA GLY A 271 -20.20 21.10 -16.88
C GLY A 271 -18.71 21.44 -16.84
N TYR A 272 -17.94 20.91 -15.87
CA TYR A 272 -16.49 21.07 -15.87
C TYR A 272 -15.83 20.30 -17.02
N PRO A 273 -14.70 20.78 -17.56
CA PRO A 273 -13.93 20.04 -18.54
C PRO A 273 -13.52 18.65 -18.04
N PRO A 274 -13.37 17.65 -18.94
CA PRO A 274 -12.83 16.34 -18.58
C PRO A 274 -11.51 16.47 -17.81
N SER A 275 -11.29 15.56 -16.85
CA SER A 275 -10.10 15.53 -16.00
C SER A 275 -9.94 16.72 -15.04
N THR A 276 -10.97 17.55 -14.84
CA THR A 276 -10.95 18.59 -13.80
C THR A 276 -10.91 17.95 -12.41
N GLU A 277 -9.93 18.37 -11.61
CA GLU A 277 -9.70 17.90 -10.25
C GLU A 277 -10.13 18.99 -9.25
N SER A 278 -10.86 18.60 -8.21
CA SER A 278 -11.06 19.44 -7.04
C SER A 278 -9.71 19.76 -6.38
N ARG A 279 -9.63 20.92 -5.73
CA ARG A 279 -8.48 21.34 -4.90
C ARG A 279 -8.85 21.47 -3.42
N ALA A 280 -10.11 21.20 -3.07
CA ALA A 280 -10.57 21.28 -1.70
C ALA A 280 -9.92 20.16 -0.87
N PHE A 281 -9.32 20.53 0.26
CA PHE A 281 -8.63 19.60 1.17
C PHE A 281 -7.49 18.81 0.51
N ALA A 282 -6.81 19.35 -0.51
CA ALA A 282 -5.69 18.68 -1.19
C ALA A 282 -4.30 19.14 -0.70
N ALA A 283 -4.22 19.78 0.47
CA ALA A 283 -2.99 20.45 0.89
C ALA A 283 -1.79 19.49 1.10
N TRP A 284 -2.03 18.29 1.63
CA TRP A 284 -0.96 17.33 1.88
C TRP A 284 -0.50 16.67 0.57
N SER A 285 -1.45 16.27 -0.28
CA SER A 285 -1.11 15.74 -1.60
C SER A 285 -0.50 16.79 -2.53
N ASP A 286 -0.92 18.06 -2.48
CA ASP A 286 -0.32 19.16 -3.24
C ASP A 286 1.13 19.44 -2.81
N VAL A 287 1.44 19.36 -1.51
CA VAL A 287 2.83 19.46 -1.02
C VAL A 287 3.68 18.33 -1.60
N LYS A 288 3.21 17.08 -1.50
CA LYS A 288 3.92 15.93 -2.09
C LYS A 288 4.07 16.08 -3.61
N ARG A 289 3.01 16.50 -4.30
CA ARG A 289 3.02 16.76 -5.74
C ARG A 289 4.04 17.82 -6.14
N HIS A 290 4.11 18.92 -5.39
CA HIS A 290 5.07 19.98 -5.67
C HIS A 290 6.52 19.48 -5.58
N PHE A 291 6.85 18.65 -4.60
CA PHE A 291 8.21 18.15 -4.41
C PHE A 291 8.57 16.94 -5.25
N PHE A 292 7.60 16.08 -5.60
CA PHE A 292 7.88 14.76 -6.16
C PHE A 292 7.41 14.57 -7.60
N TYR A 293 6.43 15.33 -8.07
CA TYR A 293 5.97 15.20 -9.45
C TYR A 293 7.07 15.64 -10.41
N HIS A 294 7.42 14.80 -11.38
CA HIS A 294 8.60 14.93 -12.25
C HIS A 294 9.98 14.83 -11.55
N HIS A 295 10.00 14.42 -10.27
CA HIS A 295 11.21 14.36 -9.45
C HIS A 295 11.37 12.98 -8.78
N GLY A 296 11.25 11.90 -9.56
CA GLY A 296 11.25 10.52 -9.05
C GLY A 296 12.44 10.12 -8.20
N ALA A 297 13.67 10.46 -8.61
CA ALA A 297 14.86 10.26 -7.80
C ALA A 297 14.78 11.00 -6.45
N GLY A 298 14.25 12.23 -6.46
CA GLY A 298 13.99 13.01 -5.25
C GLY A 298 13.00 12.31 -4.33
N PHE A 299 11.92 11.74 -4.89
CA PHE A 299 10.94 10.96 -4.11
C PHE A 299 11.57 9.70 -3.51
N LEU A 300 12.36 8.95 -4.27
CA LEU A 300 13.07 7.77 -3.78
C LEU A 300 14.00 8.14 -2.61
N PHE A 301 14.85 9.14 -2.77
CA PHE A 301 15.78 9.55 -1.71
C PHE A 301 15.06 10.15 -0.49
N ALA A 302 13.95 10.87 -0.69
CA ALA A 302 13.12 11.34 0.40
C ALA A 302 12.51 10.17 1.20
N PHE A 303 12.03 9.12 0.51
CA PHE A 303 11.52 7.91 1.16
C PHE A 303 12.62 7.15 1.92
N LEU A 304 13.82 7.03 1.34
CA LEU A 304 14.97 6.40 2.02
C LEU A 304 15.38 7.20 3.26
N ALA A 305 15.46 8.52 3.17
CA ALA A 305 15.79 9.41 4.28
C ALA A 305 14.73 9.35 5.39
N LEU A 306 13.45 9.41 5.02
CA LEU A 306 12.33 9.26 5.95
C LEU A 306 12.40 7.93 6.71
N THR A 307 12.64 6.84 5.98
CA THR A 307 12.78 5.50 6.56
C THR A 307 13.97 5.41 7.52
N ALA A 308 15.11 6.00 7.14
CA ALA A 308 16.29 6.06 8.01
C ALA A 308 16.02 6.83 9.30
N VAL A 309 15.37 8.00 9.21
CA VAL A 309 14.95 8.80 10.37
C VAL A 309 13.97 8.02 11.24
N PHE A 310 12.99 7.35 10.64
CA PHE A 310 12.03 6.53 11.37
C PHE A 310 12.73 5.42 12.16
N CYS A 311 13.61 4.66 11.52
CA CYS A 311 14.40 3.59 12.15
C CYS A 311 15.29 4.13 13.29
N LEU A 312 15.92 5.28 13.08
CA LEU A 312 16.73 5.95 14.10
C LEU A 312 15.88 6.33 15.33
N LEU A 313 14.76 7.03 15.11
CA LEU A 313 13.84 7.43 16.19
C LEU A 313 13.28 6.22 16.94
N LEU A 314 12.91 5.17 16.20
CA LEU A 314 12.40 3.92 16.76
C LEU A 314 13.47 3.22 17.62
N GLY A 315 14.72 3.19 17.17
CA GLY A 315 15.86 2.64 17.91
C GLY A 315 16.18 3.44 19.18
N LEU A 316 16.26 4.77 19.07
CA LEU A 316 16.52 5.68 20.21
C LEU A 316 15.45 5.55 21.31
N GLN A 317 14.22 5.20 20.92
CA GLN A 317 13.08 5.09 21.84
C GLN A 317 12.65 3.66 22.14
N ALA A 318 13.39 2.64 21.66
CA ALA A 318 13.00 1.24 21.76
C ALA A 318 12.69 0.78 23.20
N LYS A 319 13.40 1.31 24.20
CA LYS A 319 13.18 1.01 25.63
C LYS A 319 11.96 1.71 26.25
N ARG A 320 11.40 2.70 25.57
CA ARG A 320 10.25 3.50 26.02
C ARG A 320 8.93 3.02 25.40
N LEU A 321 9.02 2.33 24.27
CA LEU A 321 7.89 1.82 23.52
C LEU A 321 7.44 0.43 24.02
N PRO A 322 6.20 0.02 23.70
CA PRO A 322 5.71 -1.33 24.00
C PRO A 322 6.60 -2.43 23.42
N GLN A 323 6.71 -3.55 24.12
CA GLN A 323 7.35 -4.75 23.56
C GLN A 323 6.63 -5.17 22.29
N GLY A 324 7.33 -5.15 21.15
CA GLY A 324 6.75 -5.44 19.84
C GLY A 324 6.72 -4.24 18.90
N ALA A 325 6.72 -3.00 19.41
CA ALA A 325 6.71 -1.79 18.59
C ALA A 325 7.86 -1.76 17.56
N TRP A 326 9.06 -2.23 17.93
CA TRP A 326 10.18 -2.40 16.99
C TRP A 326 9.85 -3.34 15.83
N LEU A 327 9.19 -4.47 16.10
CA LEU A 327 8.81 -5.43 15.06
C LEU A 327 7.72 -4.85 14.15
N GLY A 328 6.76 -4.13 14.72
CA GLY A 328 5.77 -3.39 13.94
C GLY A 328 6.39 -2.34 13.04
N GLY A 329 7.37 -1.58 13.55
CA GLY A 329 8.11 -0.61 12.74
C GLY A 329 8.93 -1.26 11.63
N LEU A 330 9.60 -2.39 11.89
CA LEU A 330 10.31 -3.15 10.85
C LEU A 330 9.34 -3.69 9.78
N CYS A 331 8.18 -4.18 10.21
CA CYS A 331 7.11 -4.63 9.31
C CYS A 331 6.59 -3.49 8.43
N LEU A 332 6.39 -2.29 9.00
CA LEU A 332 6.02 -1.09 8.25
C LEU A 332 7.06 -0.77 7.18
N VAL A 333 8.34 -0.71 7.56
CA VAL A 333 9.45 -0.43 6.61
C VAL A 333 9.49 -1.47 5.49
N GLY A 334 9.48 -2.75 5.83
CA GLY A 334 9.51 -3.83 4.84
C GLY A 334 8.31 -3.80 3.90
N ALA A 335 7.12 -3.56 4.44
CA ALA A 335 5.89 -3.38 3.67
C ALA A 335 6.00 -2.19 2.71
N SER A 336 6.50 -1.04 3.17
CA SER A 336 6.67 0.16 2.35
C SER A 336 7.61 -0.09 1.16
N PHE A 337 8.75 -0.74 1.40
CA PHE A 337 9.68 -1.09 0.32
C PHE A 337 9.07 -2.08 -0.67
N MET A 338 8.34 -3.08 -0.17
CA MET A 338 7.69 -4.07 -1.03
C MET A 338 6.65 -3.42 -1.94
N GLU A 339 5.75 -2.61 -1.39
CA GLU A 339 4.70 -1.92 -2.16
C GLU A 339 5.27 -0.88 -3.12
N MET A 340 6.34 -0.18 -2.74
CA MET A 340 7.06 0.69 -3.67
C MET A 340 7.63 -0.12 -4.83
N ALA A 341 8.37 -1.18 -4.55
CA ALA A 341 9.00 -2.00 -5.57
C ALA A 341 7.96 -2.65 -6.50
N THR A 342 6.85 -3.15 -5.96
CA THR A 342 5.83 -3.83 -6.77
C THR A 342 5.05 -2.83 -7.63
N SER A 343 4.65 -1.69 -7.08
CA SER A 343 3.91 -0.67 -7.84
C SER A 343 4.76 0.05 -8.90
N THR A 344 6.09 0.06 -8.76
CA THR A 344 7.00 0.76 -9.68
C THR A 344 7.74 -0.14 -10.66
N LEU A 345 8.04 -1.40 -10.30
CA LEU A 345 8.82 -2.31 -11.15
C LEU A 345 7.99 -3.40 -11.84
N CYS A 346 6.78 -3.66 -11.33
CA CYS A 346 5.92 -4.72 -11.85
C CYS A 346 4.68 -4.18 -12.59
N ASP A 347 4.53 -2.86 -12.69
CA ASP A 347 3.50 -2.21 -13.48
C ASP A 347 4.06 -0.99 -14.21
N SER A 348 3.38 -0.58 -15.28
CA SER A 348 3.72 0.58 -16.12
C SER A 348 2.48 1.39 -16.52
N MET A 349 1.28 0.93 -16.16
CA MET A 349 0.03 1.65 -16.41
C MET A 349 -0.63 2.09 -15.11
N ASP A 350 -1.26 3.27 -15.12
CA ASP A 350 -1.97 3.84 -13.95
C ASP A 350 -1.13 3.85 -12.65
N ILE A 351 0.19 4.09 -12.77
CA ILE A 351 1.16 3.97 -11.67
C ILE A 351 0.72 4.77 -10.44
N THR A 352 0.21 5.99 -10.62
CA THR A 352 -0.29 6.82 -9.52
C THR A 352 -1.37 6.11 -8.69
N ARG A 353 -2.30 5.39 -9.32
CA ARG A 353 -3.34 4.63 -8.60
C ARG A 353 -2.74 3.41 -7.92
N HIS A 354 -1.89 2.64 -8.62
CA HIS A 354 -1.30 1.42 -8.07
C HIS A 354 -0.30 1.67 -6.95
N SER A 355 0.21 2.90 -6.81
CA SER A 355 1.02 3.35 -5.69
C SER A 355 0.22 3.78 -4.46
N MET A 356 -1.11 3.72 -4.45
CA MET A 356 -1.95 4.18 -3.32
C MET A 356 -1.56 3.56 -1.97
N ILE A 357 -1.30 2.25 -1.93
CA ILE A 357 -0.88 1.56 -0.70
C ILE A 357 0.53 1.96 -0.28
N PHE A 358 1.43 2.16 -1.25
CA PHE A 358 2.75 2.75 -0.96
C PHE A 358 2.61 4.15 -0.35
N PHE A 359 1.74 5.02 -0.88
CA PHE A 359 1.50 6.35 -0.30
C PHE A 359 0.95 6.27 1.12
N ALA A 360 0.00 5.36 1.39
CA ALA A 360 -0.51 5.12 2.74
C ALA A 360 0.61 4.70 3.70
N LEU A 361 1.50 3.78 3.29
CA LEU A 361 2.62 3.33 4.11
C LEU A 361 3.69 4.43 4.29
N PHE A 362 3.95 5.23 3.26
CA PHE A 362 4.80 6.43 3.35
C PHE A 362 4.24 7.42 4.37
N ASP A 363 2.96 7.76 4.26
CA ASP A 363 2.27 8.71 5.14
C ASP A 363 2.17 8.17 6.58
N MET A 364 1.98 6.86 6.77
CA MET A 364 2.13 6.19 8.08
C MET A 364 3.53 6.37 8.66
N THR A 365 4.57 6.29 7.83
CA THR A 365 5.96 6.46 8.28
C THR A 365 6.24 7.92 8.68
N VAL A 366 5.68 8.90 7.94
CA VAL A 366 5.70 10.32 8.33
C VAL A 366 5.02 10.53 9.68
N LEU A 367 3.80 10.03 9.84
CA LEU A 367 3.05 10.13 11.10
C LEU A 367 3.74 9.39 12.24
N GLY A 368 4.41 8.26 11.95
CA GLY A 368 5.25 7.54 12.91
C GLY A 368 6.45 8.36 13.38
N CYS A 369 7.16 9.04 12.48
CA CYS A 369 8.24 9.96 12.82
C CYS A 369 7.72 11.13 13.68
N ALA A 370 6.59 11.72 13.29
CA ALA A 370 5.96 12.80 14.04
C ALA A 370 5.59 12.36 15.46
N TYR A 371 4.93 11.19 15.60
CA TYR A 371 4.58 10.62 16.89
C TYR A 371 5.82 10.37 17.76
N LEU A 372 6.85 9.69 17.22
CA LEU A 372 8.08 9.41 17.97
C LEU A 372 8.75 10.71 18.41
N THR A 373 8.78 11.73 17.57
CA THR A 373 9.36 13.03 17.93
C THR A 373 8.57 13.69 19.05
N ILE A 374 7.24 13.79 18.91
CA ILE A 374 6.34 14.41 19.88
C ILE A 374 6.37 13.66 21.22
N HIS A 375 6.37 12.33 21.18
CA HIS A 375 6.47 11.47 22.37
C HIS A 375 7.82 11.66 23.06
N GLY A 376 8.92 11.70 22.29
CA GLY A 376 10.26 11.95 22.79
C GLY A 376 10.39 13.31 23.49
N VAL A 377 9.85 14.38 22.90
CA VAL A 377 9.79 15.72 23.50
C VAL A 377 8.91 15.73 24.74
N SER A 378 7.73 15.11 24.69
CA SER A 378 6.81 15.00 25.83
C SER A 378 7.45 14.30 27.03
N PHE A 379 8.24 13.25 26.77
CA PHE A 379 9.00 12.53 27.79
C PHE A 379 10.12 13.40 28.39
N ALA A 380 10.88 14.13 27.55
CA ALA A 380 11.96 15.01 28.01
C ALA A 380 11.46 16.16 28.89
N LEU A 381 10.24 16.67 28.64
CA LEU A 381 9.57 17.69 29.45
C LEU A 381 9.01 17.18 30.80
N GLY A 382 9.29 15.91 31.15
CA GLY A 382 8.97 15.26 32.42
C GLY A 382 7.49 14.89 32.58
N LYS A 383 7.21 13.67 33.08
CA LYS A 383 5.87 13.13 33.46
C LYS A 383 5.12 12.25 32.43
N LEU A 384 5.79 11.54 31.52
CA LEU A 384 5.15 10.34 30.94
C LEU A 384 5.64 9.10 31.70
N PRO A 385 4.75 8.33 32.35
CA PRO A 385 5.14 7.02 32.87
C PRO A 385 5.66 6.16 31.71
N ARG A 386 6.69 5.33 31.94
CA ARG A 386 7.07 4.30 30.97
C ARG A 386 5.81 3.49 30.64
N PHE A 387 5.67 3.08 29.38
CA PHE A 387 4.56 2.24 28.93
C PHE A 387 4.34 1.12 29.95
N ARG A 388 3.18 1.14 30.63
CA ARG A 388 2.90 0.22 31.73
C ARG A 388 2.69 -1.15 31.11
N ASP A 389 3.56 -2.10 31.43
CA ASP A 389 3.39 -3.47 30.97
C ASP A 389 2.11 -3.99 31.61
N PRO A 390 1.07 -4.41 30.85
CA PRO A 390 -0.18 -4.87 31.45
C PRO A 390 -0.03 -6.13 32.31
N ASP A 391 1.15 -6.77 32.31
CA ASP A 391 1.50 -7.89 33.19
C ASP A 391 2.24 -7.45 34.50
N LYS A 392 2.39 -6.14 34.75
CA LYS A 392 2.93 -5.54 35.98
C LYS A 392 1.95 -4.52 36.57
#